data_AF-A0A7S2YVW1-F1
#
_entry.id   AF-A0A7S2YVW1-F1
#
_cell.length_a   1.000
_cell.length_b   1.000
_cell.length_c   1.000
_cell.angle_alpha   90.00
_cell.angle_beta   90.00
_cell.angle_gamma   90.00
#
_symmetry.space_group_name_H-M   'P 1'
#
loop_
_entity.id
_entity.type
_entity.pdbx_description
1 polymer ?
#
loop_
_entity_poly.entity_id
_entity_poly.type
_entity_poly.pdbx_seq_one_letter_code
_entity_poly.pdbx_strand_id
1 'polypeptide(L)'
;AERRARAKSAAMQVEYSNEGGGEASHRSASVLLMEAQQAEAAESLGAHASGRGEGFCLVDSLPYVDRVDEALRSQAEELIEAELQTLPKGPSDYLRELPRAEDFDFGKCPLSEEAYNRAGGGVGAGSTAGALDVSRYALEEPAGKDAKSAAAWRDAIANASSQLEHQQVRVENLELLLQSGAAVWRAANAQVEGLCGRVESMAGGLGKEAEALNRERKLHQFASGNKIHSLEQAWYGQVHKNTEVQAACNRLEGELQRT
;
A
#
# COMPACT_ATOMS: atom_id res chain seq x y z
N ALA A 1 -16.42 -20.50 9.84
CA ALA A 1 -17.80 -20.60 9.36
C ALA A 1 -18.77 -21.08 10.45
N GLU A 2 -18.53 -22.24 11.08
CA GLU A 2 -19.43 -22.81 12.11
C GLU A 2 -19.59 -21.94 13.37
N ARG A 3 -18.56 -21.22 13.79
CA ARG A 3 -18.62 -20.32 14.97
C ARG A 3 -19.44 -19.05 14.70
N ARG A 4 -19.37 -18.50 13.47
CA ARG A 4 -20.22 -17.40 12.98
C ARG A 4 -21.69 -17.81 12.90
N ALA A 5 -21.95 -19.07 12.55
CA ALA A 5 -23.30 -19.63 12.59
C ALA A 5 -23.83 -19.80 14.02
N ARG A 6 -22.98 -20.20 14.98
CA ARG A 6 -23.35 -20.27 16.41
C ARG A 6 -23.60 -18.89 17.02
N ALA A 7 -22.82 -17.87 16.67
CA ALA A 7 -23.04 -16.50 17.13
C ALA A 7 -24.35 -15.90 16.57
N LYS A 8 -24.64 -16.13 15.28
CA LYS A 8 -25.94 -15.78 14.69
C LYS A 8 -27.10 -16.53 15.35
N SER A 9 -26.92 -17.82 15.66
CA SER A 9 -27.94 -18.63 16.33
C SER A 9 -28.19 -18.17 17.78
N ALA A 10 -27.16 -17.74 18.50
CA ALA A 10 -27.29 -17.19 19.85
C ALA A 10 -27.96 -15.82 19.84
N ALA A 11 -27.64 -14.95 18.86
CA ALA A 11 -28.31 -13.66 18.67
C ALA A 11 -29.80 -13.83 18.33
N MET A 12 -30.14 -14.82 17.50
CA MET A 12 -31.54 -15.15 17.15
C MET A 12 -32.33 -15.76 18.33
N GLN A 13 -31.66 -16.47 19.25
CA GLN A 13 -32.28 -16.98 20.48
C GLN A 13 -32.59 -15.87 21.50
N VAL A 14 -31.81 -14.78 21.50
CA VAL A 14 -32.09 -13.59 22.33
C VAL A 14 -33.31 -12.80 21.81
N GLU A 15 -33.51 -12.73 20.49
CA GLU A 15 -34.73 -12.14 19.91
C GLU A 15 -36.01 -12.89 20.30
N TYR A 16 -35.95 -14.22 20.39
CA TYR A 16 -37.13 -15.05 20.73
C TYR A 16 -37.46 -15.06 22.23
N SER A 17 -36.50 -14.67 23.10
CA SER A 17 -36.70 -14.67 24.56
C SER A 17 -37.27 -13.34 25.08
N ASN A 18 -37.49 -12.34 24.22
CA ASN A 18 -37.80 -10.96 24.60
C ASN A 18 -39.31 -10.63 24.64
N GLU A 19 -40.20 -11.63 24.75
CA GLU A 19 -41.63 -11.41 25.06
C GLU A 19 -41.93 -11.40 26.59
N GLY A 20 -40.92 -11.61 27.44
CA GLY A 20 -41.06 -11.59 28.90
C GLY A 20 -40.40 -10.37 29.53
N GLY A 21 -41.20 -9.41 30.01
CA GLY A 21 -40.74 -8.16 30.59
C GLY A 21 -39.80 -8.31 31.79
N GLY A 22 -38.67 -7.60 31.72
CA GLY A 22 -37.73 -7.37 32.82
C GLY A 22 -36.65 -6.38 32.38
N GLU A 23 -36.37 -5.37 33.21
CA GLU A 23 -35.40 -4.29 32.97
C GLU A 23 -33.98 -4.81 32.71
N ALA A 24 -33.68 -5.20 31.47
CA ALA A 24 -32.33 -5.40 30.98
C ALA A 24 -31.98 -4.26 30.02
N SER A 25 -30.90 -3.54 30.33
CA SER A 25 -30.35 -2.45 29.51
C SER A 25 -30.39 -2.81 28.02
N HIS A 26 -31.24 -2.10 27.27
CA HIS A 26 -31.42 -2.29 25.82
C HIS A 26 -30.13 -2.00 25.06
N ARG A 27 -29.24 -2.99 24.95
CA ARG A 27 -28.13 -2.96 24.00
C ARG A 27 -28.68 -3.41 22.65
N SER A 28 -28.68 -2.51 21.67
CA SER A 28 -29.06 -2.83 20.29
C SER A 28 -28.24 -4.03 19.79
N ALA A 29 -28.88 -4.96 19.08
CA ALA A 29 -28.22 -6.12 18.48
C ALA A 29 -27.02 -5.73 17.61
N SER A 30 -27.06 -4.55 17.00
CA SER A 30 -25.93 -3.97 16.26
C SER A 30 -24.70 -3.71 17.13
N VAL A 31 -24.89 -3.25 18.38
CA VAL A 31 -23.81 -2.96 19.33
C VAL A 31 -23.17 -4.25 19.82
N LEU A 32 -23.98 -5.27 20.13
CA LEU A 32 -23.46 -6.58 20.55
C LEU A 32 -22.69 -7.29 19.43
N LEU A 33 -23.19 -7.22 18.20
CA LEU A 33 -22.49 -7.77 17.04
C LEU A 33 -21.15 -7.07 16.82
N MET A 34 -21.11 -5.76 17.02
CA MET A 34 -19.94 -4.90 16.86
C MET A 34 -18.90 -5.09 17.98
N GLU A 35 -19.33 -5.20 19.24
CA GLU A 35 -18.45 -5.55 20.38
C GLU A 35 -17.82 -6.94 20.17
N ALA A 36 -18.58 -7.91 19.66
CA ALA A 36 -18.07 -9.23 19.33
C ALA A 36 -17.06 -9.20 18.17
N GLN A 37 -17.29 -8.37 17.14
CA GLN A 37 -16.34 -8.18 16.04
C GLN A 37 -15.04 -7.51 16.51
N GLN A 38 -15.10 -6.59 17.47
CA GLN A 38 -13.92 -5.96 18.07
C GLN A 38 -13.10 -6.96 18.89
N ALA A 39 -13.76 -7.80 19.69
CA ALA A 39 -13.10 -8.86 20.45
C ALA A 39 -12.41 -9.87 19.51
N GLU A 40 -13.09 -10.26 18.42
CA GLU A 40 -12.54 -11.18 17.41
C GLU A 40 -11.38 -10.52 16.63
N ALA A 41 -11.43 -9.22 16.33
CA ALA A 41 -10.34 -8.49 15.68
C ALA A 41 -9.12 -8.31 16.61
N ALA A 42 -9.34 -8.02 17.89
CA ALA A 42 -8.28 -7.96 18.88
C ALA A 42 -7.61 -9.34 19.07
N GLU A 43 -8.39 -10.42 19.04
CA GLU A 43 -7.89 -11.78 19.12
C GLU A 43 -7.18 -12.23 17.83
N SER A 44 -7.65 -11.84 16.64
CA SER A 44 -7.04 -12.21 15.36
C SER A 44 -5.72 -11.48 15.11
N LEU A 45 -5.63 -10.20 15.47
CA LEU A 45 -4.37 -9.44 15.47
C LEU A 45 -3.39 -9.97 16.52
N GLY A 46 -3.90 -10.42 17.68
CA GLY A 46 -3.08 -11.09 18.70
C GLY A 46 -2.63 -12.51 18.33
N ALA A 47 -3.38 -13.24 17.49
CA ALA A 47 -3.12 -14.63 17.14
C ALA A 47 -2.02 -14.81 16.08
N HIS A 48 -1.76 -13.82 15.24
CA HIS A 48 -0.69 -13.89 14.23
C HIS A 48 0.71 -13.59 14.78
N ALA A 49 0.83 -13.12 16.03
CA ALA A 49 2.10 -12.80 16.68
C ALA A 49 2.64 -13.94 17.58
N SER A 50 2.48 -15.21 17.18
CA SER A 50 3.09 -16.32 17.90
C SER A 50 4.57 -16.44 17.53
N GLY A 51 5.40 -15.61 18.16
CA GLY A 51 6.84 -15.59 17.92
C GLY A 51 7.61 -14.64 18.83
N ARG A 52 7.42 -14.76 20.16
CA ARG A 52 8.08 -14.02 21.26
C ARG A 52 7.33 -12.75 21.72
N GLY A 53 6.58 -12.90 22.80
CA GLY A 53 6.82 -12.15 24.05
C GLY A 53 6.59 -10.64 24.10
N GLU A 54 6.19 -9.96 23.04
CA GLU A 54 5.71 -8.57 23.11
C GLU A 54 4.24 -8.57 22.73
N GLY A 55 3.36 -8.47 23.74
CA GLY A 55 1.95 -8.24 23.49
C GLY A 55 1.80 -6.91 22.79
N PHE A 56 1.41 -6.90 21.52
CA PHE A 56 1.02 -5.68 20.85
C PHE A 56 -0.13 -5.06 21.66
N CYS A 57 0.18 -3.95 22.34
CA CYS A 57 -0.85 -3.07 22.85
C CYS A 57 -1.54 -2.49 21.63
N LEU A 58 -2.83 -2.82 21.44
CA LEU A 58 -3.64 -2.15 20.43
C LEU A 58 -3.67 -0.67 20.82
N VAL A 59 -2.87 0.14 20.13
CA VAL A 59 -2.86 1.60 20.33
C VAL A 59 -4.15 2.14 19.75
N ASP A 60 -5.11 2.42 20.62
CA ASP A 60 -6.39 3.00 20.23
C ASP A 60 -6.23 4.50 19.96
N SER A 61 -6.72 4.95 18.82
CA SER A 61 -6.76 6.36 18.43
C SER A 61 -8.00 6.58 17.56
N LEU A 62 -8.69 7.71 17.73
CA LEU A 62 -9.97 7.98 17.06
C LEU A 62 -9.87 9.15 16.05
N PRO A 63 -9.17 9.02 14.91
CA PRO A 63 -8.98 10.11 13.94
C PRO A 63 -10.23 10.85 13.46
N TYR A 64 -11.40 10.21 13.43
CA TYR A 64 -12.65 10.88 13.01
C TYR A 64 -13.31 11.70 14.13
N VAL A 65 -12.91 11.48 15.39
CA VAL A 65 -13.41 12.17 16.58
C VAL A 65 -12.37 13.19 17.07
N ASP A 66 -11.12 12.76 17.16
CA ASP A 66 -9.99 13.56 17.63
C ASP A 66 -9.50 14.47 16.51
N ARG A 67 -9.74 15.78 16.65
CA ARG A 67 -9.18 16.77 15.73
C ARG A 67 -7.72 17.04 16.12
N VAL A 68 -6.80 16.66 15.25
CA VAL A 68 -5.37 16.94 15.43
C VAL A 68 -5.05 18.26 14.73
N ASP A 69 -4.71 19.28 15.51
CA ASP A 69 -4.20 20.54 15.00
C ASP A 69 -2.71 20.41 14.61
N GLU A 70 -2.26 21.24 13.67
CA GLU A 70 -0.86 21.23 13.21
C GLU A 70 0.14 21.49 14.35
N ALA A 71 -0.26 22.30 15.34
CA ALA A 71 0.57 22.56 16.52
C ALA A 71 0.77 21.31 17.39
N LEU A 72 -0.27 20.48 17.56
CA LEU A 72 -0.17 19.21 18.30
C LEU A 72 0.69 18.20 17.54
N ARG A 73 0.59 18.20 16.20
CA ARG A 73 1.45 17.39 15.34
C ARG A 73 2.92 17.76 15.52
N SER A 74 3.25 19.05 15.43
CA SER A 74 4.63 19.53 15.60
C SER A 74 5.19 19.20 16.99
N GLN A 75 4.40 19.35 18.05
CA GLN A 75 4.81 18.96 19.41
C GLN A 75 5.05 17.46 19.52
N ALA A 76 4.19 16.63 18.92
CA ALA A 76 4.38 15.19 18.90
C ALA A 76 5.65 14.79 18.12
N GLU A 77 5.92 15.43 16.98
CA GLU A 77 7.13 15.21 16.19
C GLU A 77 8.40 15.59 16.96
N GLU A 78 8.40 16.71 17.70
CA GLU A 78 9.52 17.12 18.55
C GLU A 78 9.79 16.10 19.68
N LEU A 79 8.74 15.61 20.34
CA LEU A 79 8.87 14.58 21.37
C LEU A 79 9.37 13.24 20.79
N ILE A 80 8.89 12.86 19.61
CA ILE A 80 9.37 11.67 18.89
C ILE A 80 10.86 11.82 18.57
N GLU A 81 11.29 12.98 18.06
CA GLU A 81 12.70 13.23 17.74
C GLU A 81 13.58 13.18 18.98
N ALA A 82 13.13 13.76 20.10
CA ALA A 82 13.83 13.69 21.37
C ALA A 82 14.02 12.23 21.84
N GLU A 83 12.99 11.39 21.75
CA GLU A 83 13.11 9.96 22.09
C GLU A 83 13.95 9.16 21.08
N LEU A 84 13.90 9.51 19.79
CA LEU A 84 14.79 8.89 18.80
C LEU A 84 16.28 9.18 19.09
N GLN A 85 16.59 10.29 19.76
CA GLN A 85 17.96 10.61 20.19
C GLN A 85 18.39 9.84 21.45
N THR A 86 17.46 9.47 22.33
CA THR A 86 17.75 8.71 23.56
C THR A 86 17.88 7.20 23.28
N LEU A 87 17.17 6.70 22.27
CA LEU A 87 17.21 5.29 21.89
C LEU A 87 18.60 4.88 21.36
N PRO A 88 19.09 3.67 21.72
CA PRO A 88 20.33 3.16 21.15
C PRO A 88 20.21 3.10 19.63
N LYS A 89 21.19 3.68 18.92
CA LYS A 89 21.25 3.76 17.46
C LYS A 89 21.24 2.37 16.83
N GLY A 90 20.04 1.85 16.60
CA GLY A 90 19.79 0.55 16.02
C GLY A 90 18.28 0.37 15.97
N PRO A 91 17.61 0.78 14.88
CA PRO A 91 16.19 0.48 14.74
C PRO A 91 16.00 -1.03 14.94
N SER A 92 15.02 -1.41 15.75
CA SER A 92 14.50 -2.77 15.70
C SER A 92 14.19 -3.08 14.23
N ASP A 93 14.55 -4.28 13.76
CA ASP A 93 14.36 -4.63 12.35
C ASP A 93 12.86 -4.73 12.04
N TYR A 94 12.26 -3.60 11.66
CA TYR A 94 10.84 -3.48 11.31
C TYR A 94 10.48 -4.33 10.07
N LEU A 95 11.48 -4.84 9.35
CA LEU A 95 11.33 -5.70 8.19
C LEU A 95 11.49 -7.18 8.53
N ARG A 96 11.72 -7.54 9.80
CA ARG A 96 11.92 -8.94 10.23
C ARG A 96 10.73 -9.85 9.91
N GLU A 97 9.52 -9.29 9.93
CA GLU A 97 8.28 -10.00 9.64
C GLU A 97 8.00 -10.13 8.14
N LEU A 98 8.66 -9.30 7.33
CA LEU A 98 8.55 -9.35 5.88
C LEU A 98 9.60 -10.32 5.31
N PRO A 99 9.28 -11.06 4.24
CA PRO A 99 10.30 -11.77 3.49
C PRO A 99 11.40 -10.78 3.08
N ARG A 100 12.66 -11.13 3.36
CA ARG A 100 13.81 -10.34 2.88
C ARG A 100 13.66 -10.18 1.37
N ALA A 101 13.75 -8.94 0.90
CA ALA A 101 13.80 -8.67 -0.53
C ALA A 101 14.92 -9.50 -1.15
N GLU A 102 14.64 -10.20 -2.26
CA GLU A 102 15.68 -10.92 -2.97
C GLU A 102 16.71 -9.90 -3.48
N ASP A 103 17.96 -10.06 -3.04
CA ASP A 103 19.07 -9.25 -3.54
C ASP A 103 19.30 -9.63 -5.01
N PHE A 104 18.74 -8.85 -5.94
CA PHE A 104 18.86 -9.12 -7.36
C PHE A 104 20.24 -8.68 -7.88
N ASP A 105 21.12 -9.65 -8.11
CA ASP A 105 22.44 -9.42 -8.69
C ASP A 105 22.38 -9.54 -10.22
N PHE A 106 22.28 -8.40 -10.90
CA PHE A 106 22.29 -8.32 -12.36
C PHE A 106 23.58 -8.87 -13.01
N GLY A 107 24.67 -9.01 -12.25
CA GLY A 107 25.91 -9.62 -12.71
C GLY A 107 25.86 -11.16 -12.77
N LYS A 108 24.95 -11.80 -12.04
CA LYS A 108 24.77 -13.27 -12.04
C LYS A 108 23.65 -13.75 -12.95
N CYS A 109 22.90 -12.83 -13.55
CA CYS A 109 21.84 -13.17 -14.48
C CYS A 109 22.44 -13.39 -15.89
N PRO A 110 22.36 -14.61 -16.46
CA PRO A 110 22.99 -14.94 -17.74
C PRO A 110 22.57 -14.04 -18.92
N LEU A 111 21.39 -13.41 -18.82
CA LEU A 111 20.84 -12.52 -19.84
C LEU A 111 21.31 -11.05 -19.69
N SER A 112 21.66 -10.61 -18.48
CA SER A 112 22.06 -9.23 -18.22
C SER A 112 23.53 -9.06 -17.87
N GLU A 113 24.27 -10.16 -17.62
CA GLU A 113 25.68 -10.14 -17.24
C GLU A 113 26.53 -9.31 -18.21
N GLU A 114 26.39 -9.50 -19.52
CA GLU A 114 27.17 -8.74 -20.51
C GLU A 114 26.83 -7.24 -20.51
N ALA A 115 25.55 -6.89 -20.35
CA ALA A 115 25.09 -5.50 -20.32
C ALA A 115 25.48 -4.83 -19.00
N TYR A 116 25.41 -5.57 -17.89
CA TYR A 116 25.81 -5.15 -16.56
C TYR A 116 27.33 -4.95 -16.47
N ASN A 117 28.11 -5.89 -17.02
CA ASN A 117 29.57 -5.76 -17.12
C ASN A 117 29.97 -4.62 -18.05
N ARG A 118 29.22 -4.37 -19.14
CA ARG A 118 29.43 -3.21 -20.01
C ARG A 118 29.16 -1.88 -19.28
N ALA A 119 28.13 -1.84 -18.44
CA ALA A 119 27.76 -0.65 -17.67
C ALA A 119 28.66 -0.41 -16.44
N GLY A 120 29.12 -1.48 -15.77
CA GLY A 120 29.90 -1.43 -14.54
C GLY A 120 31.42 -1.50 -14.73
N GLY A 121 31.89 -2.09 -15.82
CA GLY A 121 33.30 -2.33 -16.09
C GLY A 121 34.01 -1.14 -16.73
N GLY A 122 34.16 -0.01 -16.03
CA GLY A 122 35.18 1.03 -16.29
C GLY A 122 35.21 1.71 -17.67
N VAL A 123 34.39 1.27 -18.60
CA VAL A 123 34.08 1.90 -19.87
C VAL A 123 32.93 2.84 -19.52
N GLY A 124 33.30 3.96 -18.90
CA GLY A 124 32.40 4.81 -18.13
C GLY A 124 31.13 5.22 -18.88
N ALA A 125 30.20 5.83 -18.16
CA ALA A 125 28.95 6.43 -18.62
C ALA A 125 29.09 7.47 -19.78
N GLY A 126 30.23 7.53 -20.46
CA GLY A 126 30.51 8.27 -21.69
C GLY A 126 31.28 7.50 -22.76
N SER A 127 31.47 6.17 -22.66
CA SER A 127 31.82 5.39 -23.83
C SER A 127 30.58 5.27 -24.69
N THR A 128 30.48 6.20 -25.64
CA THR A 128 29.72 5.95 -26.84
C THR A 128 30.23 4.63 -27.39
N ALA A 129 29.43 3.57 -27.25
CA ALA A 129 29.58 2.39 -28.10
C ALA A 129 29.85 2.93 -29.51
N GLY A 130 30.96 2.51 -30.13
CA GLY A 130 31.47 3.10 -31.36
C GLY A 130 30.29 3.44 -32.28
N ALA A 131 30.19 4.71 -32.68
CA ALA A 131 29.01 5.27 -33.33
C ALA A 131 28.41 4.25 -34.28
N LEU A 132 27.10 3.97 -34.14
CA LEU A 132 26.40 2.99 -34.96
C LEU A 132 26.88 3.11 -36.40
N ASP A 133 27.49 2.03 -36.90
CA ASP A 133 28.11 2.06 -38.21
C ASP A 133 27.02 2.15 -39.28
N VAL A 134 26.76 3.39 -39.71
CA VAL A 134 25.81 3.71 -40.78
C VAL A 134 26.41 3.48 -42.16
N SER A 135 27.72 3.22 -42.27
CA SER A 135 28.37 2.98 -43.57
C SER A 135 27.82 1.73 -44.27
N ARG A 136 27.28 0.77 -43.51
CA ARG A 136 26.55 -0.38 -44.04
C ARG A 136 25.33 0.00 -44.89
N TYR A 137 24.67 1.11 -44.57
CA TYR A 137 23.49 1.58 -45.31
C TYR A 137 23.85 2.61 -46.39
N ALA A 138 25.10 3.05 -46.43
CA ALA A 138 25.59 3.93 -47.47
C ALA A 138 26.00 3.09 -48.69
N LEU A 139 25.68 3.58 -49.88
CA LEU A 139 26.04 2.95 -51.16
C LEU A 139 27.11 3.83 -51.85
N GLU A 140 28.22 4.07 -51.15
CA GLU A 140 29.28 4.94 -51.68
C GLU A 140 30.26 4.15 -52.54
N GLU A 141 30.67 4.76 -53.64
CA GLU A 141 31.72 4.22 -54.50
C GLU A 141 33.09 4.34 -53.79
N PRO A 142 33.96 3.31 -53.88
CA PRO A 142 35.31 3.42 -53.33
C PRO A 142 36.06 4.63 -53.94
N ALA A 143 36.42 5.61 -53.11
CA ALA A 143 37.07 6.85 -53.55
C ALA A 143 38.60 6.86 -53.28
N GLY A 144 39.33 7.74 -53.97
CA GLY A 144 40.75 7.99 -53.69
C GLY A 144 41.67 6.79 -53.93
N LYS A 145 42.37 6.31 -52.88
CA LYS A 145 43.29 5.17 -52.99
C LYS A 145 42.56 3.84 -53.16
N ASP A 146 41.35 3.73 -52.63
CA ASP A 146 40.53 2.51 -52.66
C ASP A 146 39.86 2.29 -54.01
N ALA A 147 39.66 3.35 -54.80
CA ALA A 147 39.20 3.28 -56.19
C ALA A 147 40.11 2.42 -57.09
N LYS A 148 41.39 2.27 -56.73
CA LYS A 148 42.37 1.44 -57.46
C LYS A 148 42.47 0.01 -56.92
N SER A 149 41.79 -0.30 -55.81
CA SER A 149 41.82 -1.60 -55.16
C SER A 149 40.66 -2.47 -55.63
N ALA A 150 40.97 -3.59 -56.28
CA ALA A 150 39.96 -4.58 -56.67
C ALA A 150 39.26 -5.26 -55.47
N ALA A 151 39.83 -5.17 -54.27
CA ALA A 151 39.17 -5.66 -53.06
C ALA A 151 38.05 -4.71 -52.60
N ALA A 152 38.33 -3.40 -52.54
CA ALA A 152 37.35 -2.39 -52.13
C ALA A 152 36.11 -2.35 -53.04
N TRP A 153 36.30 -2.53 -54.35
CA TRP A 153 35.17 -2.66 -55.28
C TRP A 153 34.34 -3.92 -55.09
N ARG A 154 34.96 -5.06 -54.72
CA ARG A 154 34.23 -6.29 -54.42
C ARG A 154 33.38 -6.14 -53.15
N ASP A 155 33.93 -5.49 -52.13
CA ASP A 155 33.21 -5.23 -50.88
C ASP A 155 32.05 -4.26 -51.11
N ALA A 156 32.24 -3.22 -51.93
CA ALA A 156 31.17 -2.30 -52.32
C ALA A 156 30.04 -2.99 -53.10
N ILE A 157 30.39 -3.90 -54.04
CA ILE A 157 29.39 -4.70 -54.79
C ILE A 157 28.64 -5.66 -53.85
N ALA A 158 29.35 -6.30 -52.91
CA ALA A 158 28.71 -7.18 -51.92
C ALA A 158 27.78 -6.42 -50.98
N ASN A 159 28.13 -5.19 -50.59
CA ASN A 159 27.24 -4.30 -49.85
C ASN A 159 26.00 -3.93 -50.70
N ALA A 160 26.20 -3.58 -51.96
CA ALA A 160 25.11 -3.24 -52.88
C ALA A 160 24.13 -4.39 -53.11
N SER A 161 24.62 -5.62 -53.28
CA SER A 161 23.76 -6.80 -53.42
C SER A 161 22.99 -7.07 -52.13
N SER A 162 23.64 -6.98 -50.97
CA SER A 162 22.97 -7.10 -49.67
C SER A 162 21.86 -6.05 -49.49
N GLN A 163 22.11 -4.80 -49.87
CA GLN A 163 21.11 -3.74 -49.80
C GLN A 163 19.93 -3.98 -50.76
N LEU A 164 20.19 -4.51 -51.97
CA LEU A 164 19.13 -4.86 -52.92
C LEU A 164 18.18 -5.91 -52.32
N GLU A 165 18.73 -6.98 -51.74
CA GLU A 165 17.95 -8.02 -51.05
C GLU A 165 17.16 -7.44 -49.88
N HIS A 166 17.77 -6.56 -49.07
CA HIS A 166 17.06 -5.85 -48.00
C HIS A 166 15.90 -4.99 -48.51
N GLN A 167 16.04 -4.32 -49.66
CA GLN A 167 14.93 -3.56 -50.26
C GLN A 167 13.82 -4.49 -50.75
N GLN A 168 14.15 -5.65 -51.33
CA GLN A 168 13.16 -6.64 -51.73
C GLN A 168 12.33 -7.12 -50.53
N VAL A 169 13.00 -7.54 -49.45
CA VAL A 169 12.33 -7.93 -48.19
C VAL A 169 11.52 -6.78 -47.60
N ARG A 170 12.01 -5.54 -47.71
CA ARG A 170 11.26 -4.36 -47.24
C ARG A 170 9.97 -4.18 -48.03
N VAL A 171 9.99 -4.36 -49.35
CA VAL A 171 8.78 -4.29 -50.20
C VAL A 171 7.79 -5.37 -49.78
N GLU A 172 8.23 -6.62 -49.64
CA GLU A 172 7.39 -7.73 -49.17
C GLU A 172 6.76 -7.44 -47.79
N ASN A 173 7.56 -6.92 -46.84
CA ASN A 173 7.07 -6.53 -45.52
C ASN A 173 6.04 -5.39 -45.58
N LEU A 174 6.25 -4.41 -46.46
CA LEU A 174 5.30 -3.31 -46.67
C LEU A 174 4.01 -3.79 -47.32
N GLU A 175 4.08 -4.75 -48.23
CA GLU A 175 2.90 -5.39 -48.82
C GLU A 175 2.10 -6.15 -47.75
N LEU A 176 2.77 -6.92 -46.90
CA LEU A 176 2.14 -7.62 -45.76
C LEU A 176 1.50 -6.63 -44.77
N LEU A 177 2.18 -5.52 -44.48
CA LEU A 177 1.67 -4.45 -43.62
C LEU A 177 0.46 -3.76 -44.25
N LEU A 178 0.48 -3.50 -45.55
CA LEU A 178 -0.64 -2.89 -46.26
C LEU A 178 -1.87 -3.82 -46.27
N GLN A 179 -1.65 -5.13 -46.42
CA GLN A 179 -2.72 -6.13 -46.44
C GLN A 179 -3.36 -6.35 -45.06
N SER A 180 -2.55 -6.51 -44.01
CA SER A 180 -3.03 -6.97 -42.69
C SER A 180 -2.79 -6.00 -41.53
N GLY A 181 -1.94 -4.99 -41.70
CA GLY A 181 -1.51 -4.09 -40.64
C GLY A 181 -2.66 -3.37 -39.95
N ALA A 182 -3.61 -2.82 -40.72
CA ALA A 182 -4.77 -2.14 -40.14
C ALA A 182 -5.64 -3.07 -39.28
N ALA A 183 -5.76 -4.35 -39.65
CA ALA A 183 -6.53 -5.32 -38.89
C ALA A 183 -5.82 -5.71 -37.59
N VAL A 184 -4.50 -5.95 -37.65
CA VAL A 184 -3.67 -6.25 -36.48
C VAL A 184 -3.66 -5.09 -35.49
N TRP A 185 -3.48 -3.86 -35.97
CA TRP A 185 -3.50 -2.67 -35.12
C TRP A 185 -4.84 -2.45 -34.44
N ARG A 186 -5.96 -2.68 -35.16
CA ARG A 186 -7.29 -2.62 -34.55
C ARG A 186 -7.48 -3.70 -33.47
N ALA A 187 -7.00 -4.92 -33.70
CA ALA A 187 -7.06 -5.98 -32.70
C ALA A 187 -6.20 -5.68 -31.47
N ALA A 188 -4.99 -5.14 -31.66
CA ALA A 188 -4.11 -4.72 -30.57
C ALA A 188 -4.75 -3.59 -29.74
N ASN A 189 -5.33 -2.58 -30.39
CA ASN A 189 -6.04 -1.51 -29.70
C ASN A 189 -7.22 -2.05 -28.88
N ALA A 190 -8.03 -2.96 -29.44
CA ALA A 190 -9.14 -3.57 -28.71
C ALA A 190 -8.65 -4.38 -27.48
N GLN A 191 -7.51 -5.05 -27.57
CA GLN A 191 -6.90 -5.74 -26.41
C GLN A 191 -6.47 -4.74 -25.34
N VAL A 192 -5.81 -3.65 -25.72
CA VAL A 192 -5.38 -2.59 -24.79
C VAL A 192 -6.57 -1.92 -24.13
N GLU A 193 -7.62 -1.58 -24.88
CA GLU A 193 -8.87 -1.04 -24.34
C GLU A 193 -9.52 -1.99 -23.33
N GLY A 194 -9.55 -3.30 -23.62
CA GLY A 194 -10.03 -4.31 -22.69
C GLY A 194 -9.19 -4.40 -21.40
N LEU A 195 -7.86 -4.27 -21.52
CA LEU A 195 -6.97 -4.23 -20.36
C LEU A 195 -7.20 -2.98 -19.51
N CYS A 196 -7.32 -1.81 -20.13
CA CYS A 196 -7.64 -0.55 -19.46
C CYS A 196 -8.95 -0.67 -18.69
N GLY A 197 -10.03 -1.12 -19.35
CA GLY A 197 -11.33 -1.29 -18.69
C GLY A 197 -11.29 -2.27 -17.51
N ARG A 198 -10.48 -3.33 -17.58
CA ARG A 198 -10.28 -4.24 -16.45
C ARG A 198 -9.56 -3.56 -15.29
N VAL A 199 -8.50 -2.80 -15.56
CA VAL A 199 -7.76 -2.07 -14.53
C VAL A 199 -8.62 -1.01 -13.87
N GLU A 200 -9.39 -0.25 -14.65
CA GLU A 200 -10.35 0.74 -14.15
C GLU A 200 -11.43 0.09 -13.27
N SER A 201 -11.95 -1.07 -13.67
CA SER A 201 -12.93 -1.82 -12.88
C SER A 201 -12.34 -2.30 -11.54
N MET A 202 -11.10 -2.81 -11.55
CA MET A 202 -10.41 -3.22 -10.32
C MET A 202 -10.15 -2.03 -9.40
N ALA A 203 -9.66 -0.91 -9.94
CA ALA A 203 -9.42 0.31 -9.18
C ALA A 203 -10.73 0.86 -8.57
N GLY A 204 -11.82 0.88 -9.36
CA GLY A 204 -13.15 1.27 -8.88
C GLY A 204 -13.70 0.31 -7.81
N GLY A 205 -13.42 -0.99 -7.92
CA GLY A 205 -13.76 -1.99 -6.90
C GLY A 205 -13.04 -1.74 -5.57
N LEU A 206 -11.72 -1.58 -5.63
CA LEU A 206 -10.88 -1.27 -4.46
C LEU A 206 -11.27 0.06 -3.81
N GLY A 207 -11.59 1.08 -4.61
CA GLY A 207 -12.10 2.35 -4.11
C GLY A 207 -13.39 2.20 -3.31
N LYS A 208 -14.36 1.44 -3.83
CA LYS A 208 -15.63 1.17 -3.12
C LYS A 208 -15.42 0.39 -1.82
N GLU A 209 -14.50 -0.56 -1.81
CA GLU A 209 -14.13 -1.34 -0.62
C GLU A 209 -13.47 -0.45 0.44
N ALA A 210 -12.50 0.37 0.04
CA ALA A 210 -11.83 1.33 0.93
C ALA A 210 -12.83 2.33 1.52
N GLU A 211 -13.76 2.85 0.71
CA GLU A 211 -14.82 3.73 1.21
C GLU A 211 -15.78 3.01 2.17
N ALA A 212 -16.17 1.77 1.90
CA ALA A 212 -17.05 1.00 2.77
C ALA A 212 -16.41 0.80 4.15
N LEU A 213 -15.13 0.42 4.16
CA LEU A 213 -14.34 0.26 5.36
C LEU A 213 -14.17 1.60 6.10
N ASN A 214 -13.92 2.71 5.39
CA ASN A 214 -13.84 4.03 6.01
C ASN A 214 -15.19 4.48 6.62
N ARG A 215 -16.31 4.17 5.97
CA ARG A 215 -17.65 4.41 6.53
C ARG A 215 -17.87 3.62 7.81
N GLU A 216 -17.50 2.34 7.83
CA GLU A 216 -17.59 1.49 9.01
C GLU A 216 -16.70 2.00 10.14
N ARG A 217 -15.43 2.31 9.87
CA ARG A 217 -14.51 2.92 10.84
C ARG A 217 -15.06 4.22 11.41
N LYS A 218 -15.62 5.09 10.57
CA LYS A 218 -16.22 6.35 11.02
C LYS A 218 -17.35 6.08 12.00
N LEU A 219 -18.33 5.25 11.63
CA LEU A 219 -19.46 4.91 12.51
C LEU A 219 -18.98 4.32 13.84
N HIS A 220 -17.97 3.45 13.78
CA HIS A 220 -17.36 2.84 14.96
C HIS A 220 -16.77 3.89 15.89
N GLN A 221 -15.92 4.76 15.37
CA GLN A 221 -15.25 5.78 16.17
C GLN A 221 -16.25 6.78 16.76
N PHE A 222 -17.31 7.17 16.03
CA PHE A 222 -18.35 8.03 16.58
C PHE A 222 -19.12 7.37 17.74
N ALA A 223 -19.40 6.07 17.64
CA ALA A 223 -20.06 5.34 18.73
C ALA A 223 -19.15 5.29 19.98
N SER A 224 -17.87 4.96 19.80
CA SER A 224 -16.87 4.96 20.89
C SER A 224 -16.67 6.34 21.49
N GLY A 225 -16.54 7.38 20.66
CA GLY A 225 -16.40 8.77 21.11
C GLY A 225 -17.59 9.26 21.93
N ASN A 226 -18.82 8.95 21.51
CA ASN A 226 -20.03 9.25 22.29
C ASN A 226 -20.02 8.52 23.65
N LYS A 227 -19.54 7.28 23.68
CA LYS A 227 -19.42 6.53 24.93
C LYS A 227 -18.38 7.14 25.87
N ILE A 228 -17.22 7.53 25.35
CA ILE A 228 -16.17 8.23 26.11
C ILE A 228 -16.73 9.53 26.69
N HIS A 229 -17.39 10.34 25.88
CA HIS A 229 -17.98 11.60 26.33
C HIS A 229 -19.02 11.40 27.45
N SER A 230 -19.87 10.38 27.34
CA SER A 230 -20.83 10.04 28.39
C SER A 230 -20.14 9.61 29.70
N LEU A 231 -19.07 8.81 29.60
CA LEU A 231 -18.29 8.38 30.76
C LEU A 231 -17.54 9.55 31.41
N GLU A 232 -17.01 10.46 30.59
CA GLU A 232 -16.33 11.67 31.03
C GLU A 232 -17.27 12.60 31.81
N GLN A 233 -18.49 12.84 31.30
CA GLN A 233 -19.51 13.60 32.02
C GLN A 233 -19.89 12.94 33.35
N ALA A 234 -20.06 11.62 33.35
CA ALA A 234 -20.35 10.88 34.58
C ALA A 234 -19.20 10.98 35.58
N TRP A 235 -17.95 10.91 35.10
CA TRP A 235 -16.76 11.07 35.93
C TRP A 235 -16.69 12.47 36.56
N TYR A 236 -16.82 13.54 35.76
CA TYR A 236 -16.88 14.92 36.27
C TYR A 236 -17.99 15.10 37.31
N GLY A 237 -19.18 14.55 37.05
CA GLY A 237 -20.30 14.58 37.98
C GLY A 237 -19.99 13.86 39.31
N GLN A 238 -19.28 12.74 39.28
CA GLN A 238 -18.88 12.02 40.50
C GLN A 238 -17.77 12.74 41.26
N VAL A 239 -16.78 13.30 40.57
CA VAL A 239 -15.74 14.13 41.19
C VAL A 239 -16.37 15.32 41.89
N HIS A 240 -17.29 16.02 41.23
CA HIS A 240 -18.00 17.16 41.81
C HIS A 240 -18.78 16.76 43.07
N LYS A 241 -19.58 15.70 43.00
CA LYS A 241 -20.31 15.18 44.18
C LYS A 241 -19.36 14.81 45.32
N ASN A 242 -18.23 14.19 45.03
CA ASN A 242 -17.24 13.84 46.05
C ASN A 242 -16.68 15.10 46.72
N THR A 243 -16.35 16.14 45.94
CA THR A 243 -15.89 17.41 46.50
C THR A 243 -16.95 18.12 47.35
N GLU A 244 -18.22 18.08 46.95
CA GLU A 244 -19.33 18.63 47.75
C GLU A 244 -19.50 17.88 49.07
N VAL A 245 -19.43 16.54 49.05
CA VAL A 245 -19.49 15.70 50.25
C VAL A 245 -18.33 16.00 51.18
N GLN A 246 -17.09 16.09 50.67
CA GLN A 246 -15.92 16.45 51.48
C GLN A 246 -16.08 17.84 52.12
N ALA A 247 -16.57 18.82 51.36
CA ALA A 247 -16.82 20.16 51.88
C ALA A 247 -17.91 20.18 52.97
N ALA A 248 -18.96 19.37 52.83
CA ALA A 248 -20.01 19.20 53.84
C ALA A 248 -19.47 18.51 55.11
N CYS A 249 -18.69 17.44 54.98
CA CYS A 249 -18.04 16.76 56.09
C CYS A 249 -17.12 17.72 56.87
N ASN A 250 -16.25 18.46 56.18
CA ASN A 250 -15.34 19.43 56.81
C ASN A 250 -16.11 20.53 57.58
N ARG A 251 -17.27 20.96 57.06
CA ARG A 251 -18.13 21.94 57.74
C ARG A 251 -18.69 21.37 59.04
N LEU A 252 -19.24 20.16 58.98
CA LEU A 252 -19.80 19.47 60.15
C LEU A 252 -18.72 19.18 61.21
N GLU A 253 -17.52 18.76 60.78
CA GLU A 253 -16.38 18.57 61.69
C GLU A 253 -15.95 19.88 62.35
N GLY A 254 -15.93 20.99 61.60
CA GLY A 254 -15.65 22.32 62.14
C GLY A 254 -16.72 22.81 63.12
N GLU A 255 -17.99 22.44 62.94
CA GLU A 255 -19.07 22.71 63.88
C GLU A 255 -18.92 21.88 65.16
N LEU A 256 -18.60 20.58 65.03
CA LEU A 256 -18.33 19.67 66.15
C LEU A 256 -17.14 20.09 67.02
N GLN A 257 -16.09 20.67 66.42
CA GLN A 257 -14.93 21.17 67.18
C GLN A 257 -15.24 22.47 67.97
N ARG A 258 -16.32 23.18 67.63
CA ARG A 258 -16.72 24.42 68.30
C ARG A 258 -17.72 24.18 69.44
N THR A 259 -18.41 23.05 69.43
CA THR A 259 -19.30 22.58 70.50
C THR A 259 -18.53 21.80 71.55
#